data_AF-A0A1Q7SMD9-F1
#
_entry.id   AF-A0A1Q7SMD9-F1
#
_cell.length_a   1.000
_cell.length_b   1.000
_cell.length_c   1.000
_cell.angle_alpha   90.00
_cell.angle_beta   90.00
_cell.angle_gamma   90.00
#
_symmetry.space_group_name_H-M   'P 1'
#
loop_
_entity.id
_entity.type
_entity.pdbx_description
1 polymer ?
#
loop_
_entity_poly.entity_id
_entity_poly.type
_entity_poly.pdbx_seq_one_letter_code
_entity_poly.pdbx_strand_id
1 'polypeptide(L)'
;MRSPLRPLPAAVARWAIAARLLRWLDALVAWLVVWTGAVVVLPHASAESHAILAALAVTLGALALPLRARWRPASGVVGLVVSARLAPGAEAWYVRPGGAERVLVTARHRTRVVIARLDGSGAEGLSVRRTRVLLVPADAV
;
A
#
# COMPACT_ATOMS: atom_id res chain seq x y z
N MET A 1 -22.72 -17.34 -15.67
CA MET A 1 -21.48 -17.25 -16.46
C MET A 1 -20.77 -15.95 -16.10
N ARG A 2 -19.58 -15.99 -15.49
CA ARG A 2 -18.80 -14.77 -15.20
C ARG A 2 -18.20 -14.31 -16.52
N SER A 3 -18.50 -13.08 -16.94
CA SER A 3 -17.91 -12.45 -18.11
C SER A 3 -16.38 -12.60 -18.08
N PRO A 4 -15.73 -12.86 -19.24
CA PRO A 4 -14.29 -13.02 -19.29
C PRO A 4 -13.67 -11.73 -18.75
N LEU A 5 -12.93 -11.84 -17.65
CA LEU A 5 -12.13 -10.76 -17.12
C LEU A 5 -11.24 -10.29 -18.26
N ARG A 6 -11.50 -9.10 -18.81
CA ARG A 6 -10.56 -8.43 -19.71
C ARG A 6 -9.19 -8.57 -19.05
N PRO A 7 -8.18 -9.12 -19.75
CA PRO A 7 -6.88 -9.35 -19.14
C PRO A 7 -6.40 -8.03 -18.58
N LEU A 8 -6.11 -8.01 -17.27
CA LEU A 8 -5.54 -6.85 -16.62
C LEU A 8 -4.30 -6.44 -17.43
N PRO A 9 -4.11 -5.15 -17.76
CA PRO A 9 -2.91 -4.74 -18.46
C PRO A 9 -1.67 -5.19 -17.69
N ALA A 10 -0.67 -5.73 -18.39
CA ALA A 10 0.52 -6.33 -17.76
C ALA A 10 1.22 -5.36 -16.80
N ALA A 11 1.18 -4.05 -17.09
CA ALA A 11 1.66 -3.00 -16.20
C ALA A 11 0.94 -2.99 -14.84
N VAL A 12 -0.38 -3.13 -14.82
CA VAL A 12 -1.18 -3.16 -13.58
C VAL A 12 -0.93 -4.44 -12.78
N ALA A 13 -0.73 -5.57 -13.47
CA ALA A 13 -0.34 -6.83 -12.82
C ALA A 13 1.02 -6.72 -12.11
N ARG A 14 2.01 -6.04 -12.72
CA ARG A 14 3.30 -5.73 -12.06
C ARG A 14 3.11 -4.89 -10.81
N TRP A 15 2.19 -3.92 -10.83
CA TRP A 15 1.89 -3.09 -9.66
C TRP A 15 1.22 -3.87 -8.53
N ALA A 16 0.45 -4.92 -8.81
CA ALA A 16 -0.08 -5.80 -7.77
C ALA A 16 1.04 -6.58 -7.05
N ILE A 17 2.04 -7.05 -7.80
CA ILE A 17 3.25 -7.69 -7.25
C ILE A 17 4.05 -6.66 -6.45
N ALA A 18 4.28 -5.47 -7.01
CA ALA A 18 4.99 -4.38 -6.33
C ALA A 18 4.31 -3.99 -5.02
N ALA A 19 2.97 -3.89 -5.00
CA ALA A 19 2.20 -3.59 -3.79
C ALA A 19 2.40 -4.66 -2.69
N ARG A 20 2.57 -5.93 -3.08
CA ARG A 20 2.91 -7.01 -2.13
C ARG A 20 4.34 -6.85 -1.61
N LEU A 21 5.30 -6.59 -2.49
CA LEU A 21 6.70 -6.35 -2.11
C LEU A 21 6.84 -5.13 -1.19
N LEU A 22 6.12 -4.05 -1.45
CA LEU A 22 6.08 -2.85 -0.61
C LEU A 22 5.60 -3.13 0.82
N ARG A 23 4.63 -4.04 0.98
CA ARG A 23 4.20 -4.49 2.31
C ARG A 23 5.26 -5.31 3.03
N TRP A 24 6.00 -6.16 2.30
CA TRP A 24 7.14 -6.87 2.86
C TRP A 24 8.25 -5.91 3.27
N LEU A 25 8.48 -4.84 2.49
CA LEU A 25 9.47 -3.82 2.80
C LEU A 25 9.07 -3.03 4.05
N ASP A 26 7.80 -2.64 4.19
CA ASP A 26 7.30 -2.00 5.42
C ASP A 26 7.49 -2.92 6.65
N ALA A 27 7.27 -4.23 6.49
CA ALA A 27 7.48 -5.22 7.55
C ALA A 27 8.97 -5.39 7.89
N LEU A 28 9.84 -5.41 6.89
CA LEU A 28 11.30 -5.45 7.07
C LEU A 28 11.79 -4.22 7.83
N VAL A 29 11.30 -3.02 7.47
CA VAL A 29 11.64 -1.78 8.18
C VAL A 29 11.18 -1.82 9.64
N ALA A 30 9.95 -2.30 9.89
CA ALA A 30 9.48 -2.49 11.26
C ALA A 30 10.38 -3.44 12.05
N TRP A 31 10.82 -4.54 11.42
CA TRP A 31 11.74 -5.50 12.04
C TRP A 31 13.09 -4.91 12.39
N LEU A 32 13.69 -4.13 11.48
CA LEU A 32 14.95 -3.46 11.77
C LEU A 32 14.82 -2.44 12.91
N VAL A 33 13.72 -1.69 12.99
CA VAL A 33 13.48 -0.72 14.08
C VAL A 33 13.33 -1.43 15.43
N VAL A 34 12.59 -2.54 15.48
CA VAL A 34 12.42 -3.31 16.72
C VAL A 34 13.73 -3.99 17.12
N TRP A 35 14.46 -4.55 16.16
CA TRP A 35 15.74 -5.21 16.41
C TRP A 35 16.80 -4.24 16.94
N THR A 36 16.94 -3.06 16.32
CA THR A 36 17.83 -2.00 16.80
C THR A 36 17.44 -1.52 18.20
N GLY A 37 16.15 -1.34 18.48
CA GLY A 37 15.66 -1.03 19.82
C GLY A 37 16.01 -2.12 20.85
N ALA A 38 15.84 -3.39 20.49
CA ALA A 38 16.17 -4.51 21.36
C ALA A 38 17.68 -4.55 21.70
N VAL A 39 18.55 -4.32 20.71
CA VAL A 39 20.01 -4.26 20.92
C VAL A 39 20.40 -3.15 21.89
N VAL A 40 19.74 -1.99 21.83
CA VAL A 40 20.00 -0.87 22.76
C VAL A 40 19.53 -1.19 24.19
N VAL A 41 18.39 -1.88 24.34
CA VAL A 41 17.79 -2.16 25.66
C VAL A 41 18.40 -3.40 26.34
N LEU A 42 18.78 -4.42 25.58
CA LEU A 42 19.34 -5.69 26.09
C LEU A 42 20.72 -6.01 25.49
N PRO A 43 21.76 -5.18 25.74
CA PRO A 43 23.06 -5.32 25.09
C PRO A 43 23.79 -6.65 25.39
N HIS A 44 23.38 -7.38 26.44
CA HIS A 44 24.02 -8.63 26.87
C HIS A 44 23.35 -9.90 26.29
N ALA A 45 22.25 -9.78 25.54
CA ALA A 45 21.59 -10.93 24.94
C ALA A 45 22.31 -11.37 23.64
N SER A 46 22.21 -12.65 23.29
CA SER A 46 22.80 -13.16 22.04
C SER A 46 22.10 -12.56 20.81
N ALA A 47 22.81 -12.47 19.69
CA ALA A 47 22.24 -11.94 18.43
C ALA A 47 21.01 -12.73 17.97
N GLU A 48 20.99 -14.05 18.20
CA GLU A 48 19.83 -14.91 17.91
C GLU A 48 18.62 -14.55 18.77
N SER A 49 18.80 -14.34 20.08
CA SER A 49 17.71 -13.92 20.97
C SER A 49 17.12 -12.57 20.56
N HIS A 50 17.97 -11.63 20.12
CA HIS A 50 17.52 -10.35 19.57
C HIS A 50 16.68 -10.51 18.30
N ALA A 51 17.10 -11.39 17.38
CA ALA A 51 16.38 -11.64 16.14
C ALA A 51 15.01 -12.28 16.39
N ILE A 52 14.94 -13.26 17.30
CA ILE A 52 13.69 -13.94 17.69
C ILE A 52 12.73 -12.96 18.38
N LEU A 53 13.23 -12.15 19.31
CA LEU A 53 12.41 -11.19 20.04
C LEU A 53 11.90 -10.08 19.12
N ALA A 54 12.73 -9.62 18.17
CA ALA A 54 12.31 -8.70 17.13
C ALA A 54 11.27 -9.32 16.19
N ALA A 55 11.43 -10.58 15.79
CA ALA A 55 10.46 -11.28 14.95
C ALA A 55 9.11 -11.44 15.67
N LEU A 56 9.11 -11.79 16.96
CA LEU A 56 7.91 -11.89 17.79
C LEU A 56 7.21 -10.53 17.92
N ALA A 57 7.95 -9.47 18.26
CA ALA A 57 7.39 -8.13 18.42
C ALA A 57 6.87 -7.56 17.08
N VAL A 58 7.51 -7.84 15.95
CA VAL A 58 6.98 -7.49 14.62
C VAL A 58 5.73 -8.29 14.29
N THR A 59 5.69 -9.57 14.62
CA THR A 59 4.52 -10.42 14.39
C THR A 59 3.33 -9.90 15.21
N LEU A 60 3.55 -9.59 16.49
CA LEU A 60 2.55 -8.97 17.37
C LEU A 60 2.14 -7.56 16.87
N GLY A 61 3.10 -6.74 16.45
CA GLY A 61 2.84 -5.43 15.87
C GLY A 61 2.08 -5.49 14.54
N ALA A 62 2.31 -6.54 13.73
CA ALA A 62 1.58 -6.79 12.50
C ALA A 62 0.13 -7.18 12.73
N LEU A 63 -0.17 -7.82 13.87
CA LEU A 63 -1.53 -8.12 14.33
C LEU A 63 -2.24 -6.86 14.89
N ALA A 64 -1.48 -5.86 15.35
CA ALA A 64 -2.03 -4.57 15.77
C ALA A 64 -2.45 -3.70 14.56
N LEU A 65 -3.71 -3.86 14.13
CA LEU A 65 -4.41 -3.04 13.12
C LEU A 65 -4.10 -1.52 13.16
N PRO A 66 -4.12 -0.84 14.33
CA PRO A 66 -3.85 0.60 14.37
C PRO A 66 -2.39 0.94 14.04
N LEU A 67 -1.44 0.09 14.43
CA LEU A 67 -0.02 0.27 14.14
C LEU A 67 0.24 0.07 12.65
N ARG A 68 -0.32 -1.01 12.07
CA ARG A 68 -0.24 -1.31 10.64
C ARG A 68 -0.89 -0.25 9.74
N ALA A 69 -1.90 0.46 10.24
CA ALA A 69 -2.57 1.54 9.51
C ALA A 69 -1.78 2.87 9.50
N ARG A 70 -0.82 3.04 10.42
CA ARG A 70 0.03 4.23 10.56
C ARG A 70 1.44 3.99 10.03
N TRP A 71 1.96 2.77 10.15
CA TRP A 71 3.29 2.38 9.74
C TRP A 71 3.35 1.96 8.27
N ARG A 72 3.61 2.92 7.37
CA ARG A 72 3.77 2.70 5.91
C ARG A 72 4.86 3.58 5.32
N PRO A 73 6.12 3.44 5.77
CA PRO A 73 7.21 4.28 5.30
C PRO A 73 7.46 4.12 3.79
N ALA A 74 7.47 2.88 3.27
CA ALA A 74 7.74 2.63 1.86
C ALA A 74 6.45 2.68 1.03
N SER A 75 5.41 1.95 1.45
CA SER A 75 4.12 1.92 0.73
C SER A 75 3.48 3.30 0.63
N GLY A 76 3.61 4.13 1.68
CA GLY A 76 3.02 5.46 1.72
C GLY A 76 3.72 6.45 0.79
N VAL A 77 5.05 6.40 0.73
CA VAL A 77 5.86 7.23 -0.18
C VAL A 77 5.62 6.84 -1.62
N VAL A 78 5.65 5.55 -1.96
CA VAL A 78 5.36 5.09 -3.32
C VAL A 78 3.93 5.45 -3.73
N GLY A 79 2.95 5.24 -2.84
CA GLY A 79 1.57 5.66 -3.09
C GLY A 79 1.46 7.15 -3.40
N LEU A 80 2.20 8.01 -2.69
CA LEU A 80 2.28 9.45 -2.98
C LEU A 80 2.95 9.75 -4.32
N VAL A 81 4.10 9.17 -4.62
CA VAL A 81 4.86 9.44 -5.84
C VAL A 81 4.06 9.04 -7.08
N VAL A 82 3.49 7.83 -7.09
CA VAL A 82 2.73 7.32 -8.24
C VAL A 82 1.47 8.17 -8.47
N SER A 83 0.79 8.56 -7.38
CA SER A 83 -0.40 9.42 -7.47
C SER A 83 -0.09 10.91 -7.69
N ALA A 84 1.18 11.34 -7.70
CA ALA A 84 1.55 12.75 -7.84
C ALA A 84 1.26 13.30 -9.24
N ARG A 85 1.28 12.41 -10.24
CA ARG A 85 0.97 12.72 -11.63
C ARG A 85 -0.53 12.68 -11.94
N LEU A 86 -1.36 12.24 -11.00
CA LEU A 86 -2.82 12.22 -11.20
C LEU A 86 -3.40 13.62 -11.03
N ALA A 87 -4.09 14.08 -12.07
CA ALA A 87 -4.89 15.30 -12.09
C ALA A 87 -6.40 14.96 -11.93
N PRO A 88 -7.24 15.91 -11.50
CA PRO A 88 -8.70 15.75 -11.61
C PRO A 88 -9.11 15.46 -13.06
N GLY A 89 -10.02 14.51 -13.25
CA GLY A 89 -10.44 14.00 -14.56
C GLY A 89 -9.59 12.84 -15.10
N ALA A 90 -8.46 12.51 -14.47
CA ALA A 90 -7.62 11.39 -14.89
C ALA A 90 -8.23 10.04 -14.50
N GLU A 91 -8.12 9.06 -15.40
CA GLU A 91 -8.43 7.68 -15.10
C GLU A 91 -7.24 7.00 -14.40
N ALA A 92 -7.53 6.22 -13.37
CA ALA A 92 -6.53 5.48 -12.61
C ALA A 92 -7.02 4.06 -12.29
N TRP A 93 -6.07 3.17 -12.06
CA TRP A 93 -6.31 1.85 -11.53
C TRP A 93 -6.10 1.86 -10.02
N TYR A 94 -7.15 1.53 -9.28
CA TYR A 94 -7.12 1.27 -7.86
C TYR A 94 -6.63 -0.15 -7.61
N VAL A 95 -5.37 -0.30 -7.21
CA VAL A 95 -4.74 -1.62 -7.02
C VAL A 95 -4.89 -2.08 -5.57
N ARG A 96 -5.53 -3.24 -5.37
CA ARG A 96 -5.60 -3.97 -4.10
C ARG A 96 -4.98 -5.36 -4.21
N PRO A 97 -4.57 -5.96 -3.08
CA PRO A 97 -4.20 -7.38 -3.07
C PRO A 97 -5.42 -8.20 -3.50
N GLY A 98 -5.34 -8.84 -4.66
CA GLY A 98 -6.43 -9.67 -5.21
C GLY A 98 -7.22 -9.03 -6.37
N GLY A 99 -6.97 -7.78 -6.75
CA GLY A 99 -7.64 -7.18 -7.90
C GLY A 99 -7.27 -5.72 -8.16
N ALA A 100 -7.60 -5.22 -9.36
CA ALA A 100 -7.54 -3.80 -9.68
C ALA A 100 -8.87 -3.32 -10.25
N GLU A 101 -9.35 -2.18 -9.76
CA GLU A 101 -10.60 -1.53 -10.20
C GLU A 101 -10.27 -0.25 -10.98
N ARG A 102 -10.96 0.06 -12.08
CA ARG A 102 -10.82 1.36 -12.75
C ARG A 102 -11.61 2.41 -11.99
N VAL A 103 -10.96 3.54 -11.72
CA VAL A 103 -11.52 4.65 -10.99
C VAL A 103 -11.20 5.98 -11.68
N LEU A 104 -12.15 6.91 -11.67
CA LEU A 104 -11.98 8.27 -12.13
C LEU A 104 -11.59 9.15 -10.95
N VAL A 105 -10.51 9.92 -11.08
CA VAL A 105 -10.12 10.90 -10.07
C VAL A 105 -11.02 12.12 -10.22
N THR A 106 -11.93 12.35 -9.27
CA THR A 106 -12.86 13.49 -9.33
C THR A 106 -12.29 14.74 -8.64
N ALA A 107 -11.47 14.56 -7.60
CA ALA A 107 -10.82 15.68 -6.91
C ALA A 107 -9.50 15.27 -6.28
N ARG A 108 -8.59 16.24 -6.11
CA ARG A 108 -7.28 16.05 -5.48
C ARG A 108 -7.03 17.12 -4.42
N HIS A 109 -6.80 16.69 -3.18
CA HIS A 109 -6.50 17.56 -2.04
C HIS A 109 -5.19 17.14 -1.36
N ARG A 110 -4.05 17.68 -1.79
CA ARG A 110 -2.69 17.38 -1.28
C ARG A 110 -2.45 15.87 -1.06
N THR A 111 -2.74 15.34 0.13
CA THR A 111 -2.58 13.92 0.52
C THR A 111 -3.83 13.05 0.34
N ARG A 112 -4.96 13.60 -0.07
CA ARG A 112 -6.24 12.91 -0.30
C ARG A 112 -6.64 13.03 -1.77
N VAL A 113 -7.31 12.00 -2.28
CA VAL A 113 -7.88 11.94 -3.62
C VAL A 113 -9.28 11.37 -3.49
N VAL A 114 -10.23 12.00 -4.17
CA VAL A 114 -11.60 11.49 -4.32
C VAL A 114 -11.65 10.71 -5.62
N ILE A 115 -12.12 9.47 -5.53
CA ILE A 115 -12.24 8.55 -6.65
C ILE A 115 -13.70 8.17 -6.83
N ALA A 116 -14.15 8.07 -8.08
CA ALA A 116 -15.43 7.47 -8.44
C ALA A 116 -15.17 6.15 -9.18
N ARG A 117 -15.92 5.10 -8.86
CA ARG A 117 -15.80 3.82 -9.57
C ARG A 117 -16.43 3.91 -10.95
N LEU A 118 -15.77 3.31 -11.94
CA LEU A 118 -16.27 3.23 -13.32
C LEU A 118 -17.06 1.92 -13.59
N ASP A 119 -17.31 1.10 -12.58
CA ASP A 119 -17.90 -0.25 -12.71
C ASP A 119 -19.44 -0.28 -12.77
N GLY A 120 -20.08 0.84 -13.13
CA GLY A 120 -21.53 0.90 -13.34
C GLY A 120 -22.38 0.77 -12.07
N SER A 121 -21.76 0.61 -10.89
CA SER A 121 -22.47 0.45 -9.60
C SER A 121 -22.88 1.76 -8.92
N GLY A 122 -22.87 2.88 -9.64
CA GLY A 122 -23.14 4.21 -9.11
C GLY A 122 -21.85 4.94 -8.74
N ALA A 123 -21.78 6.21 -9.14
CA ALA A 123 -20.62 7.08 -8.94
C ALA A 123 -20.55 7.55 -7.46
N GLU A 124 -20.34 6.62 -6.53
CA GLU A 124 -20.11 6.98 -5.14
C GLU A 124 -18.67 7.51 -4.99
N GLY A 125 -18.55 8.79 -4.64
CA GLY A 125 -17.28 9.47 -4.47
C GLY A 125 -16.58 9.01 -3.19
N LEU A 126 -15.58 8.14 -3.31
CA LEU A 126 -14.84 7.62 -2.16
C LEU A 126 -13.60 8.50 -1.91
N SER A 127 -13.55 9.17 -0.75
CA SER A 127 -12.40 9.96 -0.33
C SER A 127 -11.31 9.07 0.26
N VAL A 128 -10.16 8.98 -0.41
CA VAL A 128 -9.06 8.12 0.01
C VAL A 128 -7.79 8.91 0.28
N ARG A 129 -7.03 8.47 1.29
CA ARG A 129 -5.69 9.00 1.56
C ARG A 129 -4.67 8.36 0.62
N ARG A 130 -3.94 9.17 -0.15
CA ARG A 130 -2.92 8.76 -1.14
C ARG A 130 -1.80 7.91 -0.55
N THR A 131 -1.50 8.09 0.74
CA THR A 131 -0.50 7.28 1.46
C THR A 131 -0.98 5.88 1.82
N ARG A 132 -2.27 5.59 1.65
CA ARG A 132 -2.88 4.30 2.05
C ARG A 132 -3.25 3.43 0.86
N VAL A 133 -3.28 4.00 -0.34
CA VAL A 133 -3.73 3.32 -1.54
C VAL A 133 -2.78 3.55 -2.70
N LEU A 134 -2.71 2.55 -3.57
CA LEU A 134 -1.92 2.61 -4.78
C LEU A 134 -2.86 2.91 -5.95
N LEU A 135 -2.76 4.12 -6.47
CA LEU A 135 -3.46 4.58 -7.66
C LEU A 135 -2.43 4.67 -8.79
N VAL A 136 -2.60 3.86 -9.83
CA VAL A 136 -1.71 3.85 -11.01
C VAL A 136 -2.43 4.58 -12.15
N PRO A 137 -1.84 5.60 -12.78
CA PRO A 137 -2.45 6.27 -13.93
C PRO A 137 -2.77 5.28 -15.05
N ALA A 138 -3.93 5.40 -15.69
CA ALA A 138 -4.28 4.59 -16.85
C ALA A 138 -3.39 4.92 -18.06
N ASP A 139 -2.93 6.17 -18.18
CA ASP A 139 -2.09 6.67 -19.27
C ASP A 139 -0.60 6.27 -19.13
N ALA A 140 -0.21 5.66 -18.00
CA ALA A 140 1.15 5.18 -17.76
C ALA A 140 1.35 3.72 -18.22
N VAL A 141 0.40 3.17 -18.97
CA VAL A 141 0.39 1.81 -19.54
C VAL A 141 0.63 1.86 -21.04
#